data_AF-A0A6N7GT86-F1
#
_entry.id   AF-A0A6N7GT86-F1
#
_cell.length_a   1.000
_cell.length_b   1.000
_cell.length_c   1.000
_cell.angle_alpha   90.00
_cell.angle_beta   90.00
_cell.angle_gamma   90.00
#
_symmetry.space_group_name_H-M   'P 1'
#
loop_
_entity.id
_entity.type
_entity.pdbx_description
1 polymer ?
#
loop_
_entity_poly.entity_id
_entity_poly.type
_entity_poly.pdbx_seq_one_letter_code
_entity_poly.pdbx_strand_id
1 'polypeptide(L)' 'MIQVKRLAHATFTTPDLEKQLDYWTRIMGLAVVERDARRAILASRLGQESVVLEKGD' A
#
# COMPACT_ATOMS: atom_id res chain seq x y z
N MET A 1 27.59 4.50 -9.95
CA MET A 1 26.68 5.08 -8.94
C MET A 1 25.26 5.04 -9.49
N ILE A 2 24.28 4.55 -8.73
CA ILE A 2 22.88 4.46 -9.21
C ILE A 2 22.24 5.85 -9.16
N GLN A 3 21.63 6.29 -10.26
CA GLN A 3 20.88 7.55 -10.30
C GLN A 3 19.44 7.33 -9.80
N VAL A 4 19.23 7.53 -8.50
CA VAL A 4 17.89 7.45 -7.88
C VAL A 4 16.98 8.54 -8.49
N LYS A 5 15.78 8.15 -8.93
CA LYS A 5 14.80 9.07 -9.56
C LYS A 5 13.72 9.53 -8.58
N ARG A 6 13.15 8.61 -7.80
CA ARG A 6 12.10 8.87 -6.80
C ARG A 6 11.95 7.69 -5.83
N LEU A 7 11.26 7.92 -4.71
CA LEU A 7 10.65 6.85 -3.91
C LEU A 7 9.43 6.32 -4.67
N ALA A 8 9.42 5.01 -4.91
CA ALA A 8 8.38 4.36 -5.72
C ALA A 8 7.13 4.05 -4.88
N HIS A 9 7.30 3.21 -3.87
CA HIS A 9 6.30 2.79 -2.91
C HIS A 9 6.98 2.48 -1.56
N ALA A 10 6.17 2.18 -0.55
CA ALA A 10 6.63 1.55 0.69
C ALA A 10 5.78 0.32 0.99
N THR A 11 6.41 -0.70 1.58
CA THR A 11 5.74 -1.91 2.08
C THR A 11 5.69 -1.85 3.59
N PHE A 12 4.49 -2.05 4.16
CA PHE A 12 4.29 -2.15 5.60
C PHE A 12 3.74 -3.53 5.96
N THR A 13 4.26 -4.10 7.05
CA THR A 13 3.74 -5.33 7.63
C THR A 13 2.83 -4.98 8.81
N THR A 14 1.70 -5.67 8.93
CA THR A 14 0.71 -5.39 9.97
C THR A 14 -0.03 -6.66 10.42
N PRO A 15 -0.39 -6.77 11.71
CA PRO A 15 -1.23 -7.88 12.20
C PRO A 15 -2.69 -7.77 11.73
N ASP A 16 -3.17 -6.56 11.46
CA ASP A 16 -4.56 -6.29 11.10
C ASP A 16 -4.64 -5.58 9.74
N LEU A 17 -4.69 -6.40 8.68
CA LEU A 17 -4.73 -5.94 7.30
C LEU A 17 -6.00 -5.13 6.98
N GLU A 18 -7.14 -5.51 7.56
CA GLU A 18 -8.42 -4.82 7.30
C GLU A 18 -8.42 -3.42 7.89
N LYS A 19 -7.93 -3.27 9.13
CA LYS A 19 -7.83 -1.98 9.78
C LYS A 19 -6.88 -1.04 9.04
N GLN A 20 -5.75 -1.56 8.55
CA GLN A 20 -4.83 -0.75 7.74
C GLN A 20 -5.46 -0.38 6.40
N LEU A 21 -6.14 -1.30 5.73
CA LEU A 21 -6.86 -1.02 4.49
C LEU A 21 -7.91 0.09 4.69
N ASP A 22 -8.68 0.05 5.77
CA ASP A 22 -9.65 1.10 6.08
C ASP A 22 -8.98 2.47 6.23
N TYR A 23 -7.87 2.54 6.97
CA TYR A 23 -7.08 3.76 7.12
C TYR A 23 -6.59 4.30 5.77
N TRP A 24 -5.90 3.46 4.99
CA TRP A 24 -5.29 3.91 3.74
C TRP A 24 -6.30 4.27 2.66
N THR A 25 -7.48 3.65 2.67
CA THR A 25 -8.54 3.94 1.69
C THR A 25 -9.44 5.10 2.12
N ARG A 26 -9.87 5.16 3.38
CA ARG A 26 -10.85 6.15 3.85
C ARG A 26 -10.22 7.43 4.36
N ILE A 27 -9.09 7.33 5.07
CA ILE A 27 -8.41 8.50 5.64
C ILE A 27 -7.41 9.06 4.64
N MET A 28 -6.56 8.20 4.07
CA MET A 28 -5.53 8.63 3.12
C MET A 28 -6.04 8.74 1.68
N GLY A 29 -7.18 8.10 1.35
CA GLY A 29 -7.81 8.23 0.04
C GLY A 29 -7.09 7.48 -1.09
N LEU A 30 -6.29 6.45 -0.78
CA LEU A 30 -5.69 5.57 -1.77
C LEU A 30 -6.71 4.57 -2.30
N ALA A 31 -6.51 4.12 -3.55
CA ALA A 31 -7.34 3.11 -4.17
C ALA A 31 -6.68 1.72 -4.05
N VAL A 32 -7.47 0.69 -3.72
CA VAL A 32 -7.01 -0.70 -3.78
C VAL A 32 -6.94 -1.12 -5.24
N VAL A 33 -5.76 -1.56 -5.68
CA VAL A 33 -5.51 -2.03 -7.05
C VAL A 33 -5.53 -3.56 -7.12
N GLU A 34 -4.95 -4.20 -6.11
CA GLU A 34 -4.92 -5.64 -5.97
C GLU A 34 -5.02 -6.02 -4.50
N ARG A 35 -5.68 -7.13 -4.21
CA ARG A 35 -5.83 -7.62 -2.84
C ARG A 35 -6.01 -9.13 -2.81
N ASP A 36 -5.30 -9.78 -1.90
CA ASP A 36 -5.49 -11.17 -1.50
C ASP A 36 -5.65 -11.30 0.03
N ALA A 37 -5.61 -12.52 0.56
CA ALA A 37 -5.80 -12.81 1.98
C ALA A 37 -4.64 -12.34 2.89
N ARG A 38 -3.47 -12.05 2.33
CA ARG A 38 -2.23 -11.70 3.04
C ARG A 38 -1.63 -10.39 2.56
N ARG A 39 -2.09 -9.81 1.46
CA ARG A 39 -1.47 -8.63 0.86
C ARG A 39 -2.50 -7.73 0.20
N ALA A 40 -2.23 -6.43 0.20
CA ALA A 40 -2.95 -5.46 -0.60
C ALA A 40 -2.02 -4.42 -1.20
N ILE A 41 -2.24 -4.07 -2.47
CA ILE A 41 -1.53 -3.03 -3.20
C ILE A 41 -2.45 -1.83 -3.35
N LEU A 42 -1.97 -0.66 -2.93
CA LEU A 42 -2.69 0.60 -2.99
C LEU A 42 -1.96 1.61 -3.89
N ALA A 43 -2.74 2.31 -4.71
CA ALA A 43 -2.25 3.34 -5.60
C ALA A 43 -2.83 4.72 -5.28
N SER A 44 -2.08 5.75 -5.67
CA SER A 44 -2.60 7.11 -5.74
C SER A 44 -3.68 7.22 -6.82
N ARG A 45 -4.45 8.31 -6.81
CA ARG A 45 -5.45 8.61 -7.85
C ARG A 45 -4.88 8.69 -9.27
N LEU A 46 -3.56 8.83 -9.42
CA LEU A 46 -2.86 8.84 -10.70
C LEU A 46 -2.45 7.43 -11.18
N GLY A 47 -2.85 6.37 -10.45
CA GLY A 47 -2.59 4.98 -10.81
C GLY A 47 -1.20 4.47 -10.45
N GLN A 48 -0.42 5.25 -9.70
CA GLN A 48 0.92 4.84 -9.26
C GLN A 48 0.83 4.06 -7.95
N GLU A 49 1.36 2.83 -7.93
CA GLU A 49 1.57 2.08 -6.70
C GLU A 49 2.30 2.96 -5.67
N SER A 50 1.74 3.02 -4.47
CA SER A 50 2.18 3.93 -3.42
C SER A 50 2.43 3.19 -2.10
N VAL A 51 1.53 2.27 -1.73
CA VAL A 51 1.62 1.51 -0.48
C VAL A 51 1.31 0.04 -0.75
N VAL A 52 2.11 -0.85 -0.20
CA VAL A 52 1.82 -2.28 -0.10
C VAL A 52 1.63 -2.62 1.38
N LEU A 53 0.56 -3.33 1.69
CA LEU A 53 0.28 -3.85 3.01
C LEU A 53 0.41 -5.37 3.01
N GLU A 54 1.14 -5.91 3.95
CA GLU A 54 1.33 -7.35 4.12
C GLU A 54 0.89 -7.78 5.53
N LYS A 55 0.15 -8.88 5.61
CA LYS A 55 -0.22 -9.50 6.87
C LYS A 55 1.01 -10.17 7.48
N GLY A 56 1.40 -9.67 8.64
CA GLY A 56 2.39 -10.28 9.52
C GLY A 56 1.79 -10.60 10.89
N ASP A 57 2.66 -10.96 11.83
CA ASP A 57 2.30 -11.28 13.21
C ASP A 57 2.24 -10.04 14.11
#